data_AF-A0A2H0V6J9-F1
#
_entry.id   AF-A0A2H0V6J9-F1
#
_cell.length_a   1.000
_cell.length_b   1.000
_cell.length_c   1.000
_cell.angle_alpha   90.00
_cell.angle_beta   90.00
_cell.angle_gamma   90.00
#
_symmetry.space_group_name_H-M   'P 1'
#
loop_
_entity.id
_entity.type
_entity.pdbx_description
1 polymer ?
#
loop_
_entity_poly.entity_id
_entity_poly.type
_entity_poly.pdbx_seq_one_letter_code
_entity_poly.pdbx_strand_id
1 'polypeptide(L)' 'MQKNRSSAGHNGIKSIIDTLKTQNFTRARVGVRTERKKNIPTDKFVLENFSTTELELLKKITPRIIKEIL' A
#
# COMPACT_ATOMS: atom_id res chain seq x y z
N MET A 1 5.48 -5.72 -8.16
CA MET A 1 4.46 -5.12 -9.06
C MET A 1 3.22 -6.01 -9.18
N GLN A 2 2.03 -5.44 -9.41
CA GLN A 2 0.79 -6.18 -9.70
C GLN A 2 0.03 -5.52 -10.86
N LYS A 3 -0.59 -6.32 -11.72
CA LYS A 3 -1.42 -5.86 -12.85
C LYS A 3 -2.79 -6.53 -12.81
N ASN A 4 -3.84 -5.79 -13.18
CA ASN A 4 -5.20 -6.31 -13.32
C ASN A 4 -5.71 -7.07 -12.07
N ARG A 5 -5.66 -6.40 -10.92
CA ARG A 5 -6.05 -6.97 -9.61
C ARG A 5 -7.06 -6.06 -8.91
N SER A 6 -7.97 -6.65 -8.14
CA SER A 6 -8.97 -5.92 -7.34
C SER A 6 -8.35 -5.06 -6.23
N SER A 7 -9.16 -4.24 -5.56
CA SER A 7 -8.72 -3.28 -4.55
C SER A 7 -8.12 -3.89 -3.28
N ALA A 8 -8.42 -5.17 -3.00
CA ALA A 8 -7.98 -5.88 -1.79
C ALA A 8 -8.29 -5.12 -0.49
N GLY A 9 -9.46 -4.46 -0.42
CA GLY A 9 -9.91 -3.70 0.75
C GLY A 9 -9.34 -2.27 0.86
N HIS A 10 -8.54 -1.81 -0.11
CA HIS A 10 -8.01 -0.45 -0.12
C HIS A 10 -9.01 0.52 -0.77
N ASN A 11 -9.57 1.45 0.01
CA ASN A 11 -10.59 2.40 -0.45
C ASN A 11 -10.11 3.33 -1.58
N GLY A 12 -8.87 3.84 -1.51
CA GLY A 12 -8.29 4.62 -2.62
C GLY A 12 -8.21 3.86 -3.96
N ILE A 13 -7.73 2.61 -3.95
CA ILE A 13 -7.71 1.75 -5.15
C ILE A 13 -9.13 1.42 -5.62
N LYS A 14 -10.07 1.20 -4.71
CA LYS A 14 -11.49 1.01 -5.04
C LYS A 14 -12.03 2.25 -5.79
N SER A 15 -11.78 3.44 -5.27
CA SER A 15 -12.17 4.70 -5.93
C SER A 15 -11.58 4.85 -7.33
N ILE A 16 -10.31 4.48 -7.52
CA ILE A 16 -9.65 4.51 -8.84
C ILE A 16 -10.33 3.55 -9.81
N ILE A 17 -10.60 2.30 -9.40
CA ILE A 17 -11.30 1.31 -10.23
C ILE A 17 -12.72 1.81 -10.57
N ASP A 18 -13.44 2.34 -9.58
CA ASP A 18 -14.80 2.84 -9.74
C ASP A 18 -14.86 4.06 -10.69
N THR A 19 -13.80 4.87 -10.71
CA THR A 19 -13.67 6.05 -11.58
C THR A 19 -13.29 5.64 -13.01
N LEU A 20 -12.26 4.81 -13.15
CA LEU A 20 -11.75 4.38 -14.46
C LEU A 20 -12.63 3.30 -15.13
N LYS A 21 -13.57 2.70 -14.39
CA LYS A 21 -14.38 1.54 -14.81
C LYS A 21 -13.53 0.34 -15.24
N THR A 22 -12.31 0.25 -14.74
CA THR A 22 -11.40 -0.86 -15.02
C THR A 22 -10.41 -1.04 -13.88
N GLN A 23 -9.97 -2.28 -13.67
CA GLN A 23 -8.83 -2.61 -12.79
C GLN A 23 -7.55 -2.93 -13.59
N ASN A 24 -7.58 -2.80 -14.92
CA ASN A 24 -6.47 -3.10 -15.82
C ASN A 24 -5.39 -2.00 -15.80
N PHE A 25 -4.79 -1.80 -14.64
CA PHE A 25 -3.63 -0.95 -14.45
C PHE A 25 -2.56 -1.68 -13.63
N THR A 26 -1.34 -1.17 -13.74
CA THR A 26 -0.20 -1.65 -12.94
C THR A 26 -0.11 -0.84 -11.66
N ARG A 27 0.21 -1.49 -10.55
CA ARG A 27 0.50 -0.84 -9.27
C ARG A 27 1.67 -1.51 -8.54
N ALA A 28 2.46 -0.70 -7.85
CA ALA A 28 3.35 -1.18 -6.81
C ALA A 28 2.56 -1.37 -5.50
N ARG A 29 2.83 -2.45 -4.76
CA ARG A 29 2.26 -2.65 -3.42
C ARG A 29 3.39 -2.72 -2.41
N VAL A 30 3.29 -1.88 -1.39
CA VAL A 30 4.18 -1.90 -0.23
C VAL A 30 3.39 -2.46 0.95
N GLY A 31 3.89 -3.54 1.55
CA GLY A 31 3.24 -4.16 2.71
C GLY A 31 3.55 -3.38 3.99
N VAL A 32 2.51 -2.98 4.72
CA VAL A 32 2.64 -2.18 5.96
C VAL A 32 2.15 -2.92 7.21
N ARG A 33 1.72 -4.19 7.08
CA ARG A 33 1.18 -4.96 8.21
C ARG A 33 2.28 -5.26 9.23
N THR A 34 2.01 -4.91 10.48
CA THR A 34 2.84 -5.27 11.64
C THR A 34 2.04 -6.08 12.65
N GLU A 35 2.70 -6.60 13.68
CA GLU A 35 2.03 -7.34 14.77
C GLU A 35 0.98 -6.48 15.49
N ARG A 36 1.19 -5.16 15.56
CA ARG A 36 0.24 -4.20 16.15
C ARG A 36 -1.13 -4.23 15.48
N LYS A 37 -1.18 -4.48 14.16
CA LYS A 37 -2.42 -4.56 13.38
C LYS A 37 -3.40 -5.62 13.91
N LYS A 38 -2.92 -6.66 14.62
CA LYS A 38 -3.80 -7.70 15.19
C LYS A 38 -4.80 -7.13 16.19
N ASN A 39 -4.44 -6.05 16.87
CA ASN A 39 -5.21 -5.49 17.98
C ASN A 39 -5.84 -4.13 17.65
N ILE A 40 -5.69 -3.64 16.42
CA ILE A 40 -6.12 -2.29 16.01
C ILE A 40 -7.08 -2.42 14.81
N PRO A 41 -8.26 -1.76 14.84
CA PRO A 41 -9.13 -1.65 13.68
C PRO A 41 -8.40 -1.13 12.44
N THR A 42 -8.74 -1.65 11.26
CA THR A 42 -7.93 -1.39 10.05
C THR A 42 -7.93 0.08 9.62
N ASP A 43 -9.08 0.74 9.76
CA ASP A 43 -9.26 2.17 9.52
C ASP A 43 -8.38 3.04 10.45
N LYS A 44 -8.27 2.67 11.72
CA LYS A 44 -7.37 3.36 12.67
C LYS A 44 -5.90 3.09 12.33
N PHE A 45 -5.56 1.83 12.09
CA PHE A 45 -4.19 1.41 11.80
C PHE A 45 -3.59 2.13 10.58
N VAL A 46 -4.36 2.35 9.51
CA VAL A 46 -3.85 3.02 8.29
C VAL A 46 -3.71 4.54 8.44
N LEU A 47 -4.27 5.13 9.49
CA LEU A 47 -4.16 6.55 9.81
C LEU A 47 -3.06 6.85 10.83
N GLU A 48 -2.44 5.83 11.42
CA GLU A 48 -1.33 5.99 12.35
C GLU A 48 -0.04 6.38 11.63
N ASN A 49 0.81 7.12 12.33
CA ASN A 49 2.16 7.41 11.86
C ASN A 49 3.05 6.17 11.96
N PHE A 50 3.97 6.03 10.99
CA PHE A 50 5.07 5.09 11.11
C PHE A 50 6.00 5.47 12.28
N SER A 51 6.50 4.46 12.98
CA SER A 51 7.60 4.61 13.93
C SER A 51 8.90 4.97 13.22
N THR A 52 9.88 5.48 13.98
CA THR A 52 11.22 5.81 13.46
C THR A 52 11.87 4.64 12.73
N THR A 53 11.78 3.43 13.30
CA THR A 53 12.33 2.21 12.69
C THR A 53 11.63 1.83 11.39
N GLU A 54 10.30 1.98 11.32
CA GLU A 54 9.55 1.75 10.08
C GLU A 54 9.89 2.78 9.01
N LEU A 55 10.09 4.05 9.38
CA LEU A 55 10.52 5.11 8.47
C LEU A 55 11.93 4.85 7.90
N GLU A 56 12.86 4.37 8.73
CA GLU A 56 14.19 3.96 8.27
C GLU A 56 14.12 2.78 7.29
N LEU A 57 13.28 1.80 7.56
CA LEU A 57 13.03 0.69 6.64
C LEU A 57 12.45 1.19 5.32
N LEU A 58 11.47 2.09 5.36
CA LEU A 58 10.87 2.71 4.17
C LEU A 58 11.94 3.41 3.33
N LYS A 59 12.80 4.24 3.96
CA LYS A 59 13.93 4.90 3.28
C LYS A 59 14.85 3.90 2.58
N LYS A 60 15.12 2.76 3.21
CA LYS A 60 15.97 1.70 2.64
C LYS A 60 15.34 1.00 1.43
N ILE A 61 14.02 0.80 1.42
CA ILE A 61 13.35 0.07 0.33
C ILE A 61 12.89 0.96 -0.82
N THR A 62 12.68 2.26 -0.59
CA THR A 62 12.21 3.20 -1.63
C THR A 62 13.07 3.19 -2.90
N PRO A 63 14.42 3.21 -2.85
CA PRO A 63 15.25 3.16 -4.06
C PRO A 63 15.00 1.90 -4.91
N ARG A 64 14.76 0.76 -4.26
CA ARG A 64 14.43 -0.50 -4.95
C ARG A 64 13.07 -0.42 -5.63
N ILE A 65 12.08 0.18 -4.98
CA ILE A 65 10.73 0.36 -5.55
C ILE A 65 10.81 1.24 -6.79
N ILE A 66 11.55 2.35 -6.73
CA ILE A 66 11.74 3.27 -7.87
C ILE A 66 12.37 2.53 -9.05
N LYS A 67 13.42 1.74 -8.81
CA LYS A 67 14.08 0.92 -9.84
C LYS A 67 13.17 -0.15 -10.46
N GLU A 68 12.15 -0.63 -9.75
CA GLU A 68 11.19 -1.59 -10.31
C GLU A 68 10.05 -0.92 -11.11
N ILE A 69 9.89 0.41 -11.00
CA ILE A 69 8.85 1.17 -11.70
C ILE A 69 9.41 1.84 -12.97
N LEU A 70 10.65 2.35 -12.90
CA LEU A 70 11.38 2.98 -14.01
C LEU A 70 12.19 1.94 -14.79
#